data_AF-G9L5W8-F1
#
_entry.id   AF-G9L5W8-F1
#
_cell.length_a   1.000
_cell.length_b   1.000
_cell.length_c   1.000
_cell.angle_alpha   90.00
_cell.angle_beta   90.00
_cell.angle_gamma   90.00
#
_symmetry.space_group_name_H-M   'P 1'
#
loop_
_entity.id
_entity.type
_entity.pdbx_description
1 polymer ?
#
loop_
_entity_poly.entity_id
_entity_poly.type
_entity_poly.pdbx_seq_one_letter_code
_entity_poly.pdbx_strand_id
1 'polypeptide(L)'
;EEVTRITENLLAQAEIDNTLAFNNFKDPCPSLTKEQVALCKGFDYGDKTLKLPCGPLPWPAGLPEPGYVPKTNPLHGRWITVSGGQAAFIKEAIKSGMLGASEAKKIMADTDHEKTGGMYLRINQFGDTCTVDASVAKYARAKRTWRSGHYFYEPLVSGGNLLGVWVLPEEYRKIG
;
A
#
# COMPACT_ATOMS: atom_id res chain seq x y z
N GLU A 1 6.94 -18.55 19.16
CA GLU A 1 5.80 -18.70 20.07
C GLU A 1 5.37 -17.36 20.68
N GLU A 2 6.26 -16.66 21.39
CA GLU A 2 5.93 -15.37 22.02
C GLU A 2 5.42 -14.29 21.03
N VAL A 3 6.14 -14.07 19.93
CA VAL A 3 5.74 -13.13 18.87
C VAL A 3 4.38 -13.48 18.27
N THR A 4 4.10 -14.78 18.09
CA THR A 4 2.82 -15.28 17.56
C THR A 4 1.67 -14.90 18.50
N ARG A 5 1.81 -15.18 19.81
CA ARG A 5 0.80 -14.84 20.81
C ARG A 5 0.53 -13.33 20.90
N ILE A 6 1.58 -12.51 20.83
CA ILE A 6 1.43 -11.05 20.77
C ILE A 6 0.67 -10.64 19.51
N THR A 7 1.03 -11.22 18.36
CA THR A 7 0.39 -10.93 17.07
C THR A 7 -1.09 -11.31 17.08
N GLU A 8 -1.47 -12.45 17.65
CA GLU A 8 -2.88 -12.88 17.78
C GLU A 8 -3.69 -11.90 18.64
N ASN A 9 -3.13 -11.42 19.75
CA ASN A 9 -3.78 -10.40 20.57
C ASN A 9 -3.93 -9.07 19.82
N LEU A 10 -2.89 -8.63 19.11
CA LEU A 10 -2.95 -7.41 18.29
C LEU A 10 -4.00 -7.51 17.19
N LEU A 11 -4.16 -8.67 16.55
CA LEU A 11 -5.22 -8.91 15.57
C LEU A 11 -6.62 -8.80 16.20
N ALA A 12 -6.83 -9.38 17.38
CA ALA A 12 -8.10 -9.26 18.09
C ALA A 12 -8.42 -7.81 18.50
N GLN A 13 -7.41 -7.03 18.90
CA GLN A 13 -7.58 -5.62 19.24
C GLN A 13 -7.87 -4.75 18.01
N ALA A 14 -7.28 -5.08 16.85
CA ALA A 14 -7.49 -4.33 15.61
C ALA A 14 -8.96 -4.33 15.14
N GLU A 15 -9.72 -5.41 15.42
CA GLU A 15 -11.15 -5.51 15.06
C GLU A 15 -12.06 -4.53 15.82
N ILE A 16 -11.62 -4.05 16.98
CA ILE A 16 -12.40 -3.13 17.85
C ILE A 16 -11.77 -1.73 17.94
N ASP A 17 -10.69 -1.48 17.19
CA ASP A 17 -9.99 -0.20 17.19
C ASP A 17 -10.86 0.87 16.53
N ASN A 18 -11.09 1.97 17.25
CA ASN A 18 -11.86 3.13 16.77
C ASN A 18 -10.96 4.35 16.49
N THR A 19 -9.65 4.15 16.36
CA THR A 19 -8.64 5.18 16.13
C THR A 19 -8.04 5.15 14.72
N LEU A 20 -8.60 4.34 13.82
CA LEU A 20 -8.15 4.21 12.44
C LEU A 20 -8.31 5.53 11.67
N ALA A 21 -7.44 5.75 10.69
CA ALA A 21 -7.47 6.94 9.84
C ALA A 21 -8.80 7.10 9.08
N PHE A 22 -9.03 8.29 8.51
CA PHE A 22 -10.25 8.60 7.76
C PHE A 22 -11.54 8.37 8.56
N ASN A 23 -11.50 8.74 9.85
CA ASN A 23 -12.58 8.52 10.81
C ASN A 23 -13.05 7.06 10.86
N ASN A 24 -12.10 6.12 10.94
CA ASN A 24 -12.34 4.68 10.77
C ASN A 24 -12.90 4.32 9.39
N PHE A 25 -12.30 4.89 8.35
CA PHE A 25 -12.71 4.75 6.94
C PHE A 25 -14.18 5.12 6.67
N LYS A 26 -14.76 6.00 7.50
CA LYS A 26 -16.12 6.52 7.33
C LYS A 26 -16.14 7.80 6.47
N ASP A 27 -15.00 8.44 6.30
CA ASP A 27 -14.90 9.59 5.40
C ASP A 27 -15.20 9.19 3.95
N PRO A 28 -15.83 10.07 3.15
CA PRO A 28 -16.17 9.75 1.76
C PRO A 28 -14.94 9.42 0.91
N CYS A 29 -14.89 8.19 0.40
CA CYS A 29 -13.84 7.74 -0.50
C CYS A 29 -14.15 8.15 -1.95
N PRO A 30 -13.27 8.89 -2.65
CA PRO A 30 -13.48 9.24 -4.04
C PRO A 30 -13.37 8.01 -4.94
N SER A 31 -14.01 8.08 -6.11
CA SER A 31 -13.92 7.02 -7.12
C SER A 31 -13.82 7.63 -8.52
N LEU A 32 -13.07 6.97 -9.40
CA LEU A 32 -12.99 7.35 -10.80
C LEU A 32 -14.19 6.79 -11.57
N THR A 33 -14.72 7.56 -12.51
CA THR A 33 -15.77 7.06 -13.41
C THR A 33 -15.21 6.02 -14.38
N LYS A 34 -16.10 5.25 -15.02
CA LYS A 34 -15.71 4.26 -16.03
C LYS A 34 -14.97 4.90 -17.20
N GLU A 35 -15.38 6.10 -17.59
CA GLU A 35 -14.80 6.89 -18.67
C GLU A 35 -13.39 7.36 -18.29
N GLN A 36 -13.20 7.87 -17.06
CA GLN A 36 -11.88 8.25 -16.56
C GLN A 36 -10.91 7.06 -16.54
N VAL A 37 -11.36 5.89 -16.08
CA VAL A 37 -10.56 4.66 -16.10
C VAL A 37 -10.22 4.24 -17.53
N ALA A 38 -11.17 4.36 -18.46
CA ALA A 38 -10.96 4.02 -19.87
C ALA A 38 -9.90 4.92 -20.53
N LEU A 39 -9.90 6.22 -20.24
CA LEU A 39 -8.92 7.19 -20.74
C LEU A 39 -7.48 6.86 -20.31
N CYS A 40 -7.30 6.23 -19.16
CA CYS A 40 -5.98 5.87 -18.64
C CYS A 40 -5.47 4.50 -19.14
N LYS A 41 -6.27 3.73 -19.89
CA LYS A 41 -5.83 2.43 -20.40
C LYS A 41 -4.70 2.60 -21.43
N GLY A 42 -3.58 1.92 -21.18
CA GLY A 42 -2.40 1.99 -22.06
C GLY A 42 -1.59 3.29 -21.93
N PHE A 43 -1.89 4.12 -20.94
CA PHE A 43 -1.10 5.32 -20.64
C PHE A 43 0.34 4.93 -20.25
N ASP A 44 1.32 5.72 -20.68
CA ASP A 44 2.71 5.57 -20.26
C ASP A 44 2.92 6.21 -18.88
N TYR A 45 2.71 5.41 -17.83
CA TYR A 45 2.91 5.82 -16.43
C TYR A 45 4.38 6.11 -16.08
N GLY A 46 5.33 5.74 -16.94
CA GLY A 46 6.76 5.99 -16.74
C GLY A 46 7.19 7.39 -17.17
N ASP A 47 6.45 8.02 -18.10
CA ASP A 47 6.78 9.34 -18.63
C ASP A 47 6.31 10.46 -17.70
N LYS A 48 7.28 11.11 -17.04
CA LYS A 48 7.05 12.20 -16.09
C LYS A 48 6.64 13.52 -16.76
N THR A 49 6.75 13.62 -18.08
CA THR A 49 6.36 14.82 -18.85
C THR A 49 4.88 14.83 -19.23
N LEU A 50 4.23 13.66 -19.18
CA LEU A 50 2.83 13.50 -19.52
C LEU A 50 1.92 13.86 -18.34
N LYS A 51 0.76 14.43 -18.67
CA LYS A 51 -0.34 14.61 -17.71
C LYS A 51 -1.25 13.40 -17.75
N LEU A 52 -1.82 13.05 -16.60
CA LEU A 52 -2.76 11.93 -16.52
C LEU A 52 -4.01 12.22 -17.38
N PRO A 53 -4.45 11.28 -18.25
CA PRO A 53 -5.54 11.53 -19.19
C PRO A 53 -6.88 11.87 -18.54
N CYS A 54 -7.15 11.35 -17.33
CA CYS A 54 -8.39 11.61 -16.59
C CYS A 54 -8.38 12.95 -15.82
N GLY A 55 -7.34 13.78 -15.99
CA GLY A 55 -7.15 15.00 -15.22
C GLY A 55 -6.55 14.75 -13.83
N PRO A 56 -6.55 15.77 -12.95
CA PRO A 56 -6.05 15.65 -11.58
C PRO A 56 -6.80 14.56 -10.81
N LEU A 57 -6.07 13.70 -10.12
CA LEU A 57 -6.68 12.69 -9.24
C LEU A 57 -7.35 13.36 -8.03
N PRO A 58 -8.55 12.90 -7.63
CA PRO A 58 -9.19 13.40 -6.42
C PRO A 58 -8.39 12.96 -5.19
N TRP A 59 -8.10 13.91 -4.31
CA TRP A 59 -7.57 13.59 -2.98
C TRP A 59 -8.69 13.01 -2.10
N PRO A 60 -8.43 11.98 -1.30
CA PRO A 60 -9.44 11.40 -0.42
C PRO A 60 -9.81 12.40 0.68
N ALA A 61 -11.12 12.53 0.94
CA ALA A 61 -11.61 13.37 2.03
C ALA A 61 -11.05 12.86 3.37
N GLY A 62 -10.65 13.77 4.25
CA GLY A 62 -10.09 13.40 5.57
C GLY A 62 -8.59 13.09 5.58
N LEU A 63 -7.89 13.13 4.42
CA LEU A 63 -6.43 13.02 4.43
C LEU A 63 -5.81 14.25 5.10
N PRO A 64 -4.96 14.09 6.13
CA PRO A 64 -4.29 15.22 6.75
C PRO A 64 -3.31 15.88 5.79
N GLU A 65 -3.18 17.20 5.89
CA GLU A 65 -2.18 17.95 5.13
C GLU A 65 -0.76 17.60 5.61
N PRO A 66 0.24 17.61 4.70
CA PRO A 66 1.63 17.43 5.09
C PRO A 66 2.16 18.65 5.85
N GLY A 67 3.25 18.48 6.58
CA GLY A 67 3.95 19.58 7.26
C GLY A 67 4.69 19.14 8.52
N TYR A 68 4.18 18.10 9.19
CA TYR A 68 4.91 17.45 10.26
C TYR A 68 6.15 16.72 9.74
N VAL A 69 7.25 16.79 10.49
CA VAL A 69 8.52 16.14 10.18
C VAL A 69 8.91 15.29 11.39
N PRO A 70 8.81 13.95 11.30
CA PRO A 70 9.21 13.04 12.37
C PRO A 70 10.61 13.32 12.91
N LYS A 71 10.78 13.21 14.22
CA LYS A 71 12.02 13.62 14.92
C LYS A 71 12.95 12.45 15.21
N THR A 72 12.40 11.26 15.42
CA THR A 72 13.15 10.07 15.86
C THR A 72 13.40 9.07 14.74
N ASN A 73 12.89 9.33 13.52
CA ASN A 73 12.92 8.41 12.39
C ASN A 73 12.42 6.99 12.77
N PRO A 74 11.25 6.84 13.41
CA PRO A 74 10.86 5.59 14.06
C PRO A 74 10.61 4.44 13.08
N LEU A 75 10.43 4.74 11.80
CA LEU A 75 10.24 3.73 10.76
C LEU A 75 11.56 3.15 10.26
N HIS A 76 12.69 3.83 10.51
CA HIS A 76 14.00 3.40 10.04
C HIS A 76 14.34 2.01 10.59
N GLY A 77 14.63 1.07 9.70
CA GLY A 77 14.99 -0.29 10.10
C GLY A 77 14.51 -1.37 9.14
N ARG A 78 14.53 -2.61 9.64
CA ARG A 78 14.08 -3.80 8.92
C ARG A 78 12.88 -4.41 9.64
N TRP A 79 11.77 -4.51 8.93
CA TRP A 79 10.50 -5.02 9.40
C TRP A 79 10.27 -6.39 8.77
N ILE A 80 9.84 -7.37 9.57
CA ILE A 80 9.51 -8.72 9.12
C ILE A 80 8.02 -8.94 9.34
N THR A 81 7.36 -9.44 8.31
CA THR A 81 5.92 -9.70 8.34
C THR A 81 5.63 -10.92 9.22
N VAL A 82 4.76 -10.73 10.21
CA VAL A 82 4.37 -11.79 11.17
C VAL A 82 2.90 -12.22 11.02
N SER A 83 2.07 -11.44 10.29
CA SER A 83 0.70 -11.78 9.90
C SER A 83 0.35 -11.08 8.57
N GLY A 84 -0.64 -11.60 7.83
CA GLY A 84 -1.15 -10.98 6.59
C GLY A 84 -0.21 -11.03 5.38
N GLY A 85 0.85 -11.86 5.42
CA GLY A 85 1.80 -12.01 4.31
C GLY A 85 1.20 -12.78 3.12
N GLN A 86 1.40 -12.28 1.90
CA GLN A 86 0.83 -12.87 0.67
C GLN A 86 1.19 -14.35 0.49
N ALA A 87 2.41 -14.74 0.89
CA ALA A 87 2.87 -16.11 0.77
C ALA A 87 1.97 -17.12 1.51
N ALA A 88 1.30 -16.73 2.59
CA ALA A 88 0.35 -17.59 3.28
C ALA A 88 -0.90 -17.86 2.42
N PHE A 89 -1.45 -16.83 1.78
CA PHE A 89 -2.58 -16.95 0.85
C PHE A 89 -2.23 -17.76 -0.40
N ILE A 90 -1.02 -17.55 -0.96
CA ILE A 90 -0.56 -18.33 -2.12
C ILE A 90 -0.42 -19.81 -1.76
N LYS A 91 0.13 -20.14 -0.57
CA LYS A 91 0.21 -21.53 -0.12
C LYS A 91 -1.18 -22.15 0.00
N GLU A 92 -2.17 -21.40 0.49
CA GLU A 92 -3.55 -21.88 0.57
C GLU A 92 -4.17 -22.11 -0.81
N ALA A 93 -3.95 -21.18 -1.74
CA ALA A 93 -4.36 -21.34 -3.13
C ALA A 93 -3.73 -22.59 -3.79
N ILE A 94 -2.45 -22.86 -3.55
CA ILE A 94 -1.77 -24.05 -4.09
C ILE A 94 -2.39 -25.34 -3.54
N LYS A 95 -2.82 -25.38 -2.27
CA LYS A 95 -3.48 -26.57 -1.68
C LYS A 95 -4.80 -26.92 -2.36
N SER A 96 -5.47 -25.94 -2.97
CA SER A 96 -6.71 -26.20 -3.73
C SER A 96 -6.49 -27.01 -5.02
N GLY A 97 -5.23 -27.24 -5.41
CA GLY A 97 -4.87 -28.09 -6.54
C GLY A 97 -4.99 -27.36 -7.87
N MET A 98 -5.94 -27.76 -8.71
CA MET A 98 -6.10 -27.21 -10.05
C MET A 98 -6.97 -25.95 -10.01
N LEU A 99 -6.32 -24.79 -10.15
CA LEU A 99 -7.02 -23.51 -10.22
C LEU A 99 -7.45 -23.15 -11.63
N GLY A 100 -8.70 -22.74 -11.77
CA GLY A 100 -9.21 -22.13 -12.99
C GLY A 100 -8.66 -20.71 -13.21
N ALA A 101 -8.70 -20.22 -14.46
CA ALA A 101 -8.21 -18.88 -14.79
C ALA A 101 -8.94 -17.75 -14.02
N SER A 102 -10.24 -17.90 -13.76
CA SER A 102 -11.02 -16.91 -13.00
C SER A 102 -10.66 -16.91 -11.53
N GLU A 103 -10.41 -18.08 -10.93
CA GLU A 103 -10.01 -18.24 -9.54
C GLU A 103 -8.63 -17.62 -9.31
N ALA A 104 -7.66 -17.92 -10.18
CA ALA A 104 -6.33 -17.34 -10.13
C ALA A 104 -6.36 -15.80 -10.28
N LYS A 105 -7.16 -15.26 -11.21
CA LYS A 105 -7.34 -13.81 -11.35
C LYS A 105 -7.91 -13.16 -10.10
N LYS A 106 -8.88 -13.81 -9.45
CA LYS A 106 -9.46 -13.32 -8.19
C LYS A 106 -8.43 -13.33 -7.06
N ILE A 107 -7.69 -14.42 -6.89
CA ILE A 107 -6.62 -14.51 -5.87
C ILE A 107 -5.56 -13.43 -6.07
N MET A 108 -5.14 -13.21 -7.32
CA MET A 108 -4.19 -12.14 -7.63
C MET A 108 -4.75 -10.77 -7.24
N ALA A 109 -5.98 -10.44 -7.65
CA ALA A 109 -6.60 -9.14 -7.36
C ALA A 109 -6.91 -8.93 -5.85
N ASP A 110 -7.30 -9.96 -5.12
CA ASP A 110 -7.63 -9.89 -3.70
C ASP A 110 -6.38 -9.79 -2.81
N THR A 111 -5.23 -10.27 -3.31
CA THR A 111 -3.97 -10.23 -2.57
C THR A 111 -2.97 -9.20 -3.10
N ASP A 112 -3.35 -8.41 -4.09
CA ASP A 112 -2.45 -7.48 -4.76
C ASP A 112 -1.98 -6.34 -3.83
N HIS A 113 -0.85 -5.72 -4.18
CA HIS A 113 -0.31 -4.49 -3.55
C HIS A 113 -0.41 -4.50 -2.00
N GLU A 114 -0.89 -3.44 -1.35
CA GLU A 114 -1.00 -3.29 0.10
C GLU A 114 -2.09 -4.16 0.76
N LYS A 115 -2.94 -4.88 0.01
CA LYS A 115 -3.97 -5.77 0.62
C LYS A 115 -3.36 -6.92 1.41
N THR A 116 -2.15 -7.32 1.05
CA THR A 116 -1.34 -8.28 1.80
C THR A 116 0.10 -7.82 1.86
N GLY A 117 0.84 -8.24 2.89
CA GLY A 117 2.26 -7.89 3.02
C GLY A 117 3.17 -8.69 2.07
N GLY A 118 4.30 -8.09 1.69
CA GLY A 118 5.50 -8.87 1.37
C GLY A 118 6.04 -9.58 2.62
N MET A 119 7.19 -10.27 2.54
CA MET A 119 7.78 -10.90 3.73
C MET A 119 8.64 -9.95 4.59
N TYR A 120 8.95 -8.77 4.07
CA TYR A 120 9.72 -7.75 4.78
C TYR A 120 9.46 -6.35 4.21
N LEU A 121 9.87 -5.34 4.97
CA LEU A 121 10.18 -3.99 4.48
C LEU A 121 11.56 -3.58 5.03
N ARG A 122 12.35 -2.88 4.22
CA ARG A 122 13.51 -2.12 4.75
C ARG A 122 13.23 -0.66 4.49
N ILE A 123 13.35 0.16 5.52
CA ILE A 123 13.00 1.57 5.47
C ILE A 123 14.21 2.37 5.90
N ASN A 124 14.59 3.33 5.07
CA ASN A 124 15.54 4.37 5.40
C ASN A 124 14.74 5.68 5.52
N GLN A 125 14.42 6.09 6.75
CA GLN A 125 13.69 7.32 7.04
C GLN A 125 14.65 8.44 7.43
N PHE A 126 14.43 9.62 6.86
CA PHE A 126 15.02 10.88 7.28
C PHE A 126 13.93 11.96 7.31
N GLY A 127 13.39 12.22 8.50
CA GLY A 127 12.28 13.13 8.71
C GLY A 127 11.05 12.72 7.90
N ASP A 128 10.66 13.60 6.97
CA ASP A 128 9.48 13.48 6.11
C ASP A 128 9.73 12.69 4.80
N THR A 129 10.96 12.20 4.60
CA THR A 129 11.40 11.51 3.38
C THR A 129 11.82 10.09 3.72
N CYS A 130 11.33 9.13 2.94
CA CYS A 130 11.58 7.71 3.16
C CYS A 130 12.02 7.02 1.87
N THR A 131 13.01 6.15 1.97
CA THR A 131 13.31 5.13 0.96
C THR A 131 12.88 3.77 1.48
N VAL A 132 12.10 3.03 0.70
CA VAL A 132 11.51 1.74 1.09
C VAL A 132 11.90 0.66 0.08
N ASP A 133 12.50 -0.41 0.58
CA ASP A 133 12.63 -1.69 -0.10
C ASP A 133 11.39 -2.56 0.19
N ALA A 134 10.69 -2.96 -0.87
CA ALA A 134 9.51 -3.82 -0.77
C ALA A 134 9.71 -5.14 -1.54
N SER A 135 8.80 -6.09 -1.35
CA SER A 135 8.90 -7.41 -1.99
C SER A 135 8.69 -7.32 -3.50
N VAL A 136 9.69 -7.76 -4.26
CA VAL A 136 9.63 -7.87 -5.74
C VAL A 136 8.69 -8.97 -6.23
N ALA A 137 8.12 -9.78 -5.34
CA ALA A 137 7.03 -10.69 -5.68
C ALA A 137 5.70 -9.95 -5.92
N LYS A 138 5.60 -8.69 -5.44
CA LYS A 138 4.38 -7.86 -5.48
C LYS A 138 4.58 -6.58 -6.29
N TYR A 139 5.70 -5.89 -6.02
CA TYR A 139 6.01 -4.60 -6.63
C TYR A 139 7.10 -4.77 -7.68
N ALA A 140 6.88 -4.28 -8.91
CA ALA A 140 7.87 -4.40 -9.98
C ALA A 140 9.12 -3.54 -9.69
N ARG A 141 8.97 -2.49 -8.88
CA ARG A 141 10.07 -1.67 -8.39
C ARG A 141 10.51 -2.12 -6.99
N ALA A 142 11.74 -2.63 -6.88
CA ALA A 142 12.30 -3.09 -5.62
C ALA A 142 12.46 -1.97 -4.56
N LYS A 143 12.90 -0.78 -4.99
CA LYS A 143 13.23 0.36 -4.13
C LYS A 143 12.52 1.61 -4.59
N ARG A 144 11.97 2.37 -3.66
CA ARG A 144 11.29 3.63 -3.94
C ARG A 144 11.61 4.68 -2.91
N THR A 145 11.65 5.94 -3.33
CA THR A 145 11.78 7.08 -2.44
C THR A 145 10.58 7.98 -2.62
N TRP A 146 9.99 8.42 -1.52
CA TRP A 146 8.86 9.33 -1.49
C TRP A 146 9.02 10.31 -0.33
N ARG A 147 8.27 11.41 -0.42
CA ARG A 147 8.21 12.47 0.59
C ARG A 147 6.76 12.67 1.01
N SER A 148 6.55 12.99 2.28
CA SER A 148 5.23 13.30 2.86
C SER A 148 4.44 14.26 1.97
N GLY A 149 3.24 13.87 1.54
CA GLY A 149 2.34 14.68 0.70
C GLY A 149 2.63 14.68 -0.80
N HIS A 150 3.62 13.91 -1.27
CA HIS A 150 3.97 13.85 -2.69
C HIS A 150 3.63 12.50 -3.33
N TYR A 151 3.10 12.57 -4.56
CA TYR A 151 2.79 11.38 -5.35
C TYR A 151 4.04 10.58 -5.72
N PHE A 152 3.88 9.25 -5.74
CA PHE A 152 4.82 8.32 -6.35
C PHE A 152 4.07 7.26 -7.17
N TYR A 153 4.75 6.74 -8.19
CA TYR A 153 4.23 5.69 -9.06
C TYR A 153 4.70 4.30 -8.61
N GLU A 154 3.74 3.37 -8.57
CA GLU A 154 3.87 1.96 -8.23
C GLU A 154 3.48 1.05 -9.40
N PRO A 155 4.44 0.54 -10.17
CA PRO A 155 4.20 -0.58 -11.08
C PRO A 155 4.09 -1.89 -10.29
N LEU A 156 3.02 -2.65 -10.50
CA LEU A 156 2.78 -3.94 -9.84
C LEU A 156 3.20 -5.10 -10.72
N VAL A 157 3.64 -6.21 -10.10
CA VAL A 157 3.95 -7.47 -10.81
C VAL A 157 2.71 -8.05 -11.48
N SER A 158 1.53 -7.79 -10.93
CA SER A 158 0.23 -8.18 -11.51
C SER A 158 -0.10 -7.47 -12.83
N GLY A 159 0.67 -6.43 -13.22
CA GLY A 159 0.38 -5.55 -14.34
C GLY A 159 -0.48 -4.33 -13.97
N GLY A 160 -0.91 -4.21 -12.70
CA GLY A 160 -1.58 -3.03 -12.18
C GLY A 160 -0.66 -1.81 -12.03
N ASN A 161 -1.26 -0.62 -11.96
CA ASN A 161 -0.55 0.65 -11.80
C ASN A 161 -1.21 1.45 -10.67
N LEU A 162 -0.43 1.87 -9.65
CA LEU A 162 -0.91 2.74 -8.58
C LEU A 162 -0.17 4.09 -8.61
N LEU A 163 -0.92 5.16 -8.36
CA LEU A 163 -0.41 6.50 -8.08
C LEU A 163 -0.84 6.84 -6.66
N GLY A 164 0.09 6.75 -5.72
CA GLY A 164 -0.19 6.88 -4.29
C GLY A 164 0.57 8.02 -3.64
N VAL A 165 0.16 8.39 -2.44
CA VAL A 165 0.80 9.39 -1.60
C VAL A 165 0.97 8.78 -0.21
N TRP A 166 2.07 9.10 0.48
CA TRP A 166 2.15 8.91 1.93
C TRP A 166 2.22 10.28 2.57
N VAL A 167 1.46 10.50 3.65
CA VAL A 167 1.60 11.63 4.55
C VAL A 167 2.14 11.13 5.88
N LEU A 168 3.05 11.89 6.47
CA LEU A 168 3.63 11.68 7.80
C LEU A 168 3.13 12.77 8.76
N PRO A 169 1.84 12.74 9.16
CA PRO A 169 1.24 13.81 9.97
C PRO A 169 1.64 13.72 11.46
N GLU A 170 2.17 12.58 11.88
CA GLU A 170 2.47 12.22 13.27
C GLU A 170 3.83 11.52 13.36
N GLU A 171 4.37 11.42 14.58
CA GLU A 171 5.68 10.79 14.81
C GLU A 171 5.69 9.31 14.40
N TYR A 172 4.66 8.56 14.81
CA TYR A 172 4.65 7.09 14.72
C TYR A 172 3.64 6.54 13.70
N ARG A 173 2.96 7.41 12.95
CA ARG A 173 1.87 7.02 12.05
C ARG A 173 1.98 7.69 10.69
N LYS A 174 1.69 6.91 9.65
CA LYS A 174 1.54 7.38 8.28
C LYS A 174 0.10 7.18 7.83
N ILE A 175 -0.40 8.07 7.00
CA ILE A 175 -1.74 7.99 6.40
C ILE A 175 -1.59 8.32 4.91
N GLY A 176 -2.20 7.54 4.02
CA GLY A 176 -2.01 7.66 2.57
C GLY A 176 -2.77 6.60 1.79
#